data_AF-Q0IR76-F1
#
_entry.id   AF-Q0IR76-F1
#
_cell.length_a   1.000
_cell.length_b   1.000
_cell.length_c   1.000
_cell.angle_alpha   90.00
_cell.angle_beta   90.00
_cell.angle_gamma   90.00
#
_symmetry.space_group_name_H-M   'P 1'
#
loop_
_entity.id
_entity.type
_entity.pdbx_description
1 polymer ?
#
loop_
_entity_poly.entity_id
_entity_poly.type
_entity_poly.pdbx_seq_one_letter_code
_entity_poly.pdbx_strand_id
1 'polypeptide(L)'
;MASDDYRLQFTSNLESPLFTGCQIKLEVRMINSDGNVIKSGPLSSAKIELLVLRDDFACDVVGNCTTEQLDEKEVKTRDGHISVLKGVVARRLVEGTCSFPGIQFREGSLRRTFTIAARVNRNEATGGHRVQEAFMGPVVVQTNRNKRKFFEKFYDY
;
A
#
# COMPACT_ATOMS: atom_id res chain seq x y z
N MET A 1 -11.10 -21.69 20.10
CA MET A 1 -10.06 -20.65 20.07
C MET A 1 -10.12 -20.02 18.70
N ALA A 2 -10.57 -18.77 18.60
CA ALA A 2 -10.44 -18.02 17.35
C ALA A 2 -8.93 -17.82 17.13
N SER A 3 -8.42 -18.25 15.98
CA SER A 3 -7.09 -17.88 15.51
C SER A 3 -6.97 -16.37 15.64
N ASP A 4 -5.92 -15.88 16.30
CA ASP A 4 -5.64 -14.45 16.36
C ASP A 4 -5.28 -13.95 14.96
N ASP A 5 -6.28 -13.74 14.12
CA ASP A 5 -6.14 -13.29 12.75
C ASP A 5 -5.95 -11.77 12.77
N TYR A 6 -4.70 -11.36 12.87
CA TYR A 6 -4.31 -9.96 12.72
C TYR A 6 -4.16 -9.61 11.26
N ARG A 7 -4.58 -8.40 10.89
CA ARG A 7 -4.40 -7.89 9.53
C ARG A 7 -4.15 -6.39 9.52
N LEU A 8 -3.44 -5.95 8.50
CA LEU A 8 -3.34 -4.55 8.16
C LEU A 8 -4.57 -4.13 7.36
N GLN A 9 -4.93 -2.86 7.48
CA GLN A 9 -6.02 -2.28 6.72
C GLN A 9 -5.71 -0.83 6.38
N PHE A 10 -5.98 -0.43 5.13
CA PHE A 10 -6.01 0.98 4.76
C PHE A 10 -7.28 1.66 5.26
N THR A 11 -7.18 2.87 5.80
CA THR A 11 -8.35 3.62 6.29
C THR A 11 -9.07 4.42 5.20
N SER A 12 -8.45 4.56 4.02
CA SER A 12 -8.98 5.29 2.88
C SER A 12 -8.68 4.56 1.57
N ASN A 13 -9.55 4.75 0.58
CA ASN A 13 -9.28 4.36 -0.80
C ASN A 13 -8.62 5.50 -1.57
N LEU A 14 -8.02 5.17 -2.71
CA LEU A 14 -7.50 6.14 -3.67
C LEU A 14 -8.43 6.24 -4.86
N GLU A 15 -8.69 7.47 -5.32
CA GLU A 15 -9.49 7.73 -6.52
C GLU A 15 -8.61 7.77 -7.76
N SER A 16 -9.06 7.11 -8.83
CA SER A 16 -8.38 7.12 -10.12
C SER A 16 -8.92 8.22 -11.04
N PRO A 17 -8.08 8.80 -11.92
CA PRO A 17 -6.64 8.58 -12.02
C PRO A 17 -5.84 9.42 -11.03
N LEU A 18 -4.74 8.86 -10.54
CA LEU A 18 -3.67 9.62 -9.91
C LEU A 18 -2.70 10.13 -10.98
N PHE A 19 -1.90 11.15 -10.63
CA PHE A 19 -0.88 11.69 -11.52
C PHE A 19 0.51 11.59 -10.87
N THR A 20 1.51 11.17 -11.64
CA THR A 20 2.91 11.10 -11.17
C THR A 20 3.34 12.44 -10.57
N GLY A 21 4.07 12.41 -9.45
CA GLY A 21 4.52 13.62 -8.76
C GLY A 21 3.44 14.37 -7.96
N CYS A 22 2.16 14.01 -8.07
CA CYS A 22 1.15 14.48 -7.11
C CYS A 22 1.32 13.72 -5.78
N GLN A 23 1.21 14.43 -4.66
CA GLN A 23 1.30 13.84 -3.33
C GLN A 23 -0.02 13.16 -2.96
N ILE A 24 0.07 11.94 -2.46
CA ILE A 24 -1.02 11.20 -1.82
C ILE A 24 -0.69 11.00 -0.35
N LYS A 25 -1.75 10.85 0.45
CA LYS A 25 -1.68 10.47 1.86
C LYS A 25 -2.33 9.11 2.01
N LEU A 26 -1.66 8.19 2.69
CA LEU A 26 -2.19 6.88 3.04
C LEU A 26 -2.16 6.70 4.55
N GLU A 27 -3.05 5.89 5.07
CA GLU A 27 -3.13 5.56 6.49
C GLU A 27 -3.40 4.08 6.64
N VAL A 28 -2.64 3.43 7.53
CA VAL A 28 -2.71 1.99 7.78
C VAL A 28 -2.95 1.75 9.26
N ARG A 29 -3.82 0.79 9.57
CA ARG A 29 -4.10 0.32 10.93
C ARG A 29 -3.89 -1.19 11.04
N MET A 30 -3.43 -1.63 12.21
CA MET A 30 -3.38 -3.03 12.64
C MET A 30 -4.68 -3.38 13.36
N ILE A 31 -5.43 -4.38 12.87
CA ILE A 31 -6.71 -4.80 13.45
C ILE A 31 -6.70 -6.30 13.79
N ASN A 32 -7.50 -6.69 14.78
CA ASN A 32 -7.82 -8.09 15.06
C ASN A 32 -8.98 -8.61 14.19
N SER A 33 -9.39 -9.85 14.46
CA SER A 33 -10.55 -10.53 13.85
C SER A 33 -11.86 -9.75 13.99
N ASP A 34 -12.05 -9.03 15.11
CA ASP A 34 -13.25 -8.25 15.38
C ASP A 34 -13.23 -6.87 14.69
N GLY A 35 -12.14 -6.53 14.00
CA GLY A 35 -11.95 -5.22 13.37
C GLY A 35 -11.48 -4.12 14.33
N ASN A 36 -11.14 -4.47 15.57
CA ASN A 36 -10.64 -3.52 16.57
C ASN A 36 -9.15 -3.22 16.36
N VAL A 37 -8.77 -1.95 16.50
CA VAL A 37 -7.37 -1.53 16.39
C VAL A 37 -6.55 -2.05 17.58
N ILE A 38 -5.42 -2.68 17.29
CA ILE A 38 -4.49 -3.18 18.30
C ILE A 38 -3.66 -2.03 18.87
N LYS A 39 -4.01 -1.57 20.08
CA LYS A 39 -3.38 -0.39 20.70
C LYS A 39 -2.18 -0.70 21.60
N SER A 40 -1.92 -1.97 21.92
CA SER A 40 -0.79 -2.37 22.79
C SER A 40 -0.14 -3.67 22.31
N GLY A 41 1.01 -4.01 22.90
CA GLY A 41 1.81 -5.18 22.52
C GLY A 41 2.65 -4.99 21.24
N PRO A 42 3.42 -6.00 20.82
CA PRO A 42 4.37 -5.89 19.72
C PRO A 42 3.74 -5.36 18.42
N LEU A 43 2.55 -5.86 18.07
CA LEU A 43 1.84 -5.51 16.85
C LEU A 43 1.37 -4.05 16.80
N SER A 44 1.07 -3.43 17.94
CA SER A 44 0.69 -2.00 17.99
C SER A 44 1.81 -1.04 17.61
N SER A 45 3.05 -1.55 17.56
CA SER A 45 4.26 -0.80 17.26
C SER A 45 5.04 -1.38 16.09
N ALA A 46 4.49 -2.32 15.31
CA ALA A 46 5.22 -2.95 14.22
C ALA A 46 5.63 -1.93 13.14
N LYS A 47 6.78 -2.13 12.49
CA LYS A 47 7.19 -1.37 11.32
C LYS A 47 6.44 -1.86 10.09
N ILE A 48 5.74 -0.95 9.43
CA ILE A 48 4.95 -1.19 8.22
C ILE A 48 5.70 -0.63 7.02
N GLU A 49 5.62 -1.33 5.90
CA GLU A 49 6.17 -0.91 4.61
C GLU A 49 5.08 -0.91 3.54
N LEU A 50 5.12 0.11 2.69
CA LEU A 50 4.33 0.19 1.47
C LEU A 50 5.13 -0.37 0.30
N LEU A 51 4.44 -1.13 -0.53
CA LEU A 51 4.93 -1.62 -1.80
C LEU A 51 3.87 -1.43 -2.88
N VAL A 52 4.27 -1.50 -4.14
CA VAL A 52 3.36 -1.44 -5.28
C VAL A 52 3.46 -2.73 -6.04
N LEU A 53 2.33 -3.30 -6.40
CA LEU A 53 2.21 -4.53 -7.18
C LEU A 53 1.65 -4.21 -8.57
N ARG A 54 2.01 -5.06 -9.53
CA ARG A 54 1.38 -5.03 -10.87
C ARG A 54 -0.03 -5.61 -10.78
N ASP A 55 -0.91 -5.16 -11.67
CA ASP A 55 -2.33 -5.52 -11.71
C ASP A 55 -2.59 -7.00 -12.03
N ASP A 56 -1.61 -7.71 -12.58
CA ASP A 56 -1.67 -9.17 -12.76
C ASP A 56 -1.39 -9.95 -11.46
N PHE A 57 -1.36 -9.26 -10.32
CA PHE A 57 -1.26 -9.88 -9.01
C PHE A 57 -2.61 -10.48 -8.58
N ALA A 58 -2.80 -11.74 -8.93
CA ALA A 58 -3.72 -12.62 -8.20
C ALA A 58 -2.92 -13.28 -7.06
N CYS A 59 -3.27 -12.98 -5.81
CA CYS A 59 -2.85 -13.83 -4.70
C CYS A 59 -3.75 -15.06 -4.75
N ASP A 60 -3.19 -16.24 -5.04
CA ASP A 60 -3.95 -17.47 -5.28
C ASP A 60 -4.96 -17.82 -4.18
N VAL A 61 -4.75 -17.28 -2.97
CA VAL A 61 -5.76 -17.19 -1.91
C VAL A 61 -5.57 -15.85 -1.19
N VAL A 62 -6.58 -14.97 -1.20
CA VAL A 62 -6.58 -13.73 -0.39
C VAL A 62 -6.36 -14.13 1.08
N GLY A 63 -5.20 -13.75 1.64
CA GLY A 63 -4.78 -14.12 3.00
C GLY A 63 -3.65 -15.14 3.09
N ASN A 64 -3.13 -15.67 1.97
CA ASN A 64 -1.94 -16.54 1.95
C ASN A 64 -0.78 -16.02 1.11
N CYS A 65 -0.77 -14.74 0.77
CA CYS A 65 0.39 -14.11 0.15
C CYS A 65 1.59 -14.29 1.06
N THR A 66 2.64 -14.96 0.58
CA THR A 66 3.91 -14.97 1.31
C THR A 66 4.63 -13.66 1.08
N THR A 67 5.53 -13.31 2.00
CA THR A 67 6.36 -12.12 1.85
C THR A 67 7.19 -12.17 0.55
N GLU A 68 7.66 -13.36 0.19
CA GLU A 68 8.42 -13.63 -1.03
C GLU A 68 7.59 -13.36 -2.28
N GLN A 69 6.32 -13.79 -2.30
CA GLN A 69 5.41 -13.52 -3.43
C GLN A 69 5.19 -12.01 -3.63
N LEU A 70 5.14 -11.24 -2.56
CA LEU A 70 5.03 -9.78 -2.65
C LEU A 70 6.30 -9.14 -3.23
N ASP A 71 7.47 -9.68 -2.91
CA ASP A 71 8.75 -9.16 -3.41
C ASP A 71 8.96 -9.41 -4.89
N GLU A 72 8.59 -10.61 -5.36
CA GLU A 72 8.65 -10.98 -6.77
C GLU A 72 7.72 -10.11 -7.62
N LYS A 73 6.63 -9.64 -7.02
CA LYS A 73 5.58 -8.87 -7.68
C LYS A 73 5.70 -7.38 -7.46
N GLU A 74 6.65 -6.93 -6.63
CA GLU A 74 6.91 -5.52 -6.40
C GLU A 74 7.33 -4.81 -7.70
N VAL A 75 6.64 -3.74 -8.02
CA VAL A 75 6.95 -2.87 -9.15
C VAL A 75 8.09 -1.94 -8.77
N LYS A 76 9.22 -2.17 -9.42
CA LYS A 76 10.33 -1.23 -9.45
C LYS A 76 10.21 -0.30 -10.66
N THR A 77 10.94 0.82 -10.62
CA THR A 77 11.15 1.73 -11.75
C THR A 77 11.67 0.98 -12.97
N ARG A 78 11.60 1.59 -14.15
CA ARG A 78 12.03 0.96 -15.42
C ARG A 78 13.47 0.48 -15.42
N ASP A 79 14.35 1.12 -14.65
CA ASP A 79 15.74 0.69 -14.45
C ASP A 79 15.88 -0.49 -13.46
N GLY A 80 14.79 -0.89 -12.79
CA GLY A 80 14.71 -2.05 -11.90
C GLY A 80 15.30 -1.83 -10.51
N HIS A 81 15.73 -0.60 -10.19
CA HIS A 81 16.53 -0.37 -8.99
C HIS A 81 15.74 0.18 -7.80
N ILE A 82 14.68 0.96 -8.05
CA ILE A 82 13.99 1.74 -7.01
C ILE A 82 12.50 1.42 -7.05
N SER A 83 11.81 1.45 -5.90
CA SER A 83 10.34 1.37 -5.88
C SER A 83 9.71 2.46 -6.76
N VAL A 84 8.59 2.17 -7.41
CA VAL A 84 7.80 3.18 -8.13
C VAL A 84 7.18 4.23 -7.19
N LEU A 85 7.17 3.96 -5.89
CA LEU A 85 6.84 4.96 -4.87
C LEU A 85 8.05 5.84 -4.55
N LYS A 86 7.76 7.11 -4.29
CA LYS A 86 8.68 8.11 -3.77
C LYS A 86 8.10 8.66 -2.47
N GLY A 87 8.97 8.86 -1.48
CA GLY A 87 8.60 9.35 -0.15
C GLY A 87 9.09 8.40 0.95
N VAL A 88 8.63 8.62 2.18
CA VAL A 88 8.90 7.72 3.31
C VAL A 88 7.91 6.56 3.23
N VAL A 89 8.32 5.43 2.65
CA VAL A 89 7.47 4.25 2.41
C VAL A 89 7.49 3.22 3.54
N ALA A 90 8.24 3.46 4.61
CA ALA A 90 8.26 2.60 5.79
C ALA A 90 8.12 3.43 7.07
N ARG A 91 7.21 3.04 7.96
CA ARG A 91 6.91 3.76 9.22
C ARG A 91 6.51 2.79 10.32
N ARG A 92 6.78 3.17 11.57
CA ARG A 92 6.37 2.42 12.74
C ARG A 92 4.94 2.78 13.13
N LEU A 93 4.16 1.79 13.54
CA LEU A 93 2.84 2.03 14.14
C LEU A 93 2.98 2.75 15.49
N VAL A 94 2.02 3.62 15.78
CA VAL A 94 1.79 4.27 17.06
C VAL A 94 0.37 3.91 17.47
N GLU A 95 0.24 3.15 18.56
CA GLU A 95 -1.05 2.61 19.04
C GLU A 95 -1.84 1.89 17.92
N GLY A 96 -1.14 1.12 17.09
CA GLY A 96 -1.73 0.33 16.01
C GLY A 96 -2.04 1.10 14.74
N THR A 97 -1.61 2.37 14.61
CA THR A 97 -1.87 3.19 13.42
C THR A 97 -0.62 3.90 12.89
N CYS A 98 -0.54 4.14 11.58
CA CYS A 98 0.47 5.03 11.01
C CYS A 98 -0.06 5.73 9.75
N SER A 99 0.53 6.90 9.45
CA SER A 99 0.23 7.68 8.25
C SER A 99 1.46 7.84 7.38
N PHE A 100 1.27 7.79 6.06
CA PHE A 100 2.28 7.98 5.04
C PHE A 100 1.94 9.24 4.23
N PRO A 101 2.34 10.43 4.72
CA PRO A 101 2.14 11.67 3.98
C PRO A 101 3.19 11.83 2.86
N GLY A 102 2.79 12.51 1.78
CA GLY A 102 3.71 12.95 0.73
C GLY A 102 4.23 11.82 -0.16
N ILE A 103 3.53 10.69 -0.22
CA ILE A 103 3.86 9.61 -1.15
C ILE A 103 3.57 10.08 -2.58
N GLN A 104 4.41 9.73 -3.53
CA GLN A 104 4.23 10.07 -4.94
C GLN A 104 4.54 8.85 -5.80
N PHE A 105 3.83 8.69 -6.92
CA PHE A 105 4.26 7.78 -7.97
C PHE A 105 5.33 8.43 -8.85
N ARG A 106 6.44 7.72 -9.07
CA ARG A 106 7.53 8.09 -9.98
C ARG A 106 7.15 7.86 -11.44
N GLU A 107 6.39 6.80 -11.67
CA GLU A 107 6.00 6.36 -13.00
C GLU A 107 4.49 6.17 -13.10
N GLY A 108 4.00 6.33 -14.33
CA GLY A 108 2.61 6.13 -14.67
C GLY A 108 2.46 5.99 -16.18
N SER A 109 1.34 5.45 -16.62
CA SER A 109 0.93 5.44 -18.01
C SER A 109 -0.59 5.35 -18.10
N LEU A 110 -1.15 5.65 -19.26
CA LEU A 110 -2.60 5.53 -19.50
C LEU A 110 -3.12 4.08 -19.43
N ARG A 111 -2.22 3.08 -19.44
CA ARG A 111 -2.57 1.65 -19.55
C ARG A 111 -2.14 0.82 -18.34
N ARG A 112 -1.52 1.44 -17.34
CA ARG A 112 -1.02 0.74 -16.15
C ARG A 112 -1.86 1.10 -14.94
N THR A 113 -2.38 0.06 -14.33
CA THR A 113 -2.95 0.01 -13.00
C THR A 113 -1.89 -0.46 -12.03
N PHE A 114 -1.96 0.06 -10.81
CA PHE A 114 -1.06 -0.26 -9.71
C PHE A 114 -1.87 -0.61 -8.48
N THR A 115 -1.45 -1.62 -7.75
CA THR A 115 -2.05 -1.97 -6.45
C THR A 115 -1.05 -1.59 -5.36
N ILE A 116 -1.43 -0.69 -4.46
CA ILE A 116 -0.62 -0.41 -3.27
C ILE A 116 -0.92 -1.49 -2.23
N ALA A 117 0.12 -2.10 -1.70
CA ALA A 117 0.03 -3.04 -0.59
C ALA A 117 0.81 -2.52 0.62
N ALA A 118 0.37 -2.91 1.81
CA ALA A 118 1.08 -2.67 3.06
C ALA A 118 1.36 -4.00 3.76
N ARG A 119 2.59 -4.16 4.24
CA ARG A 119 3.04 -5.34 4.99
C ARG A 119 3.78 -4.94 6.26
N VAL A 120 3.93 -5.88 7.17
CA VAL A 120 4.92 -5.76 8.24
C VAL A 120 6.32 -5.94 7.63
N ASN A 121 7.27 -5.08 8.01
CA ASN A 121 8.67 -5.22 7.59
C ASN A 121 9.19 -6.61 7.99
N ARG A 122 9.93 -7.27 7.09
CA ARG A 122 10.37 -8.67 7.28
C ARG A 122 11.22 -8.90 8.53
N ASN A 123 11.94 -7.88 8.96
CA ASN A 123 12.84 -7.92 10.12
C ASN A 123 12.13 -7.47 11.40
N GLU A 124 10.84 -7.17 11.36
CA GLU A 124 10.07 -6.76 12.53
C GLU A 124 9.61 -7.98 13.33
N ALA A 125 9.86 -7.96 14.64
CA ALA A 125 9.40 -9.01 15.53
C ALA A 125 7.88 -8.87 15.79
N THR A 126 7.11 -9.83 15.30
CA THR A 126 5.64 -9.87 15.50
C THR A 126 5.21 -10.65 16.74
N GLY A 127 6.15 -11.12 17.58
CA GLY A 127 5.82 -11.95 18.74
C GLY A 127 5.27 -13.33 18.37
N GLY A 128 5.55 -13.84 17.16
CA GLY A 128 5.03 -15.11 16.65
C GLY A 128 3.66 -15.00 15.99
N HIS A 129 3.04 -13.81 15.99
CA HIS A 129 1.77 -13.60 15.32
C HIS A 129 1.95 -13.46 13.80
N ARG A 130 1.08 -14.13 13.04
CA ARG A 130 0.94 -13.92 11.61
C ARG A 130 0.06 -12.68 11.39
N VAL A 131 0.51 -11.78 10.52
CA VAL A 131 -0.24 -10.57 10.14
C VAL A 131 -0.52 -10.62 8.65
N GLN A 132 -1.79 -10.54 8.26
CA GLN A 132 -2.18 -10.44 6.86
C GLN A 132 -1.92 -9.03 6.33
N GLU A 133 -1.44 -8.95 5.10
CA GLU A 133 -1.16 -7.69 4.39
C GLU A 133 -2.44 -6.95 3.99
N ALA A 134 -2.33 -5.63 3.83
CA ALA A 134 -3.40 -4.81 3.29
C ALA A 134 -3.17 -4.57 1.80
N PHE A 135 -4.26 -4.55 1.03
CA PHE A 135 -4.24 -4.22 -0.40
C PHE A 135 -5.28 -3.13 -0.66
N MET A 136 -4.91 -2.11 -1.44
CA MET A 136 -5.87 -1.19 -2.02
C MET A 136 -6.48 -1.78 -3.30
N GLY A 137 -7.61 -1.22 -3.74
CA GLY A 137 -8.07 -1.45 -5.11
C GLY A 137 -7.06 -0.92 -6.15
N PRO A 138 -7.09 -1.45 -7.38
CA PRO A 138 -6.20 -0.99 -8.44
C PRO A 138 -6.43 0.48 -8.76
N VAL A 139 -5.34 1.24 -8.92
CA VAL A 139 -5.39 2.65 -9.31
C VAL A 139 -4.69 2.91 -10.64
N VAL A 140 -5.33 3.69 -11.50
CA VAL A 140 -4.70 4.20 -12.72
C VAL A 140 -3.79 5.36 -12.34
N VAL A 141 -2.50 5.27 -12.68
CA VAL A 141 -1.55 6.36 -12.48
C VAL A 141 -1.09 6.87 -13.83
N GLN A 142 -1.42 8.12 -14.16
CA GLN A 142 -1.02 8.76 -15.40
C GLN A 142 0.20 9.66 -15.21
N THR A 143 0.95 9.91 -16.28
CA THR A 143 2.02 10.93 -16.23
C THR A 143 1.43 12.31 -15.98
N ASN A 144 2.14 13.16 -15.25
CA ASN A 144 1.70 14.53 -14.94
C ASN A 144 1.38 15.37 -16.21
N ARG A 145 2.02 15.04 -17.35
CA ARG A 145 1.75 15.67 -18.66
C ARG A 145 0.29 15.52 -19.12
N ASN A 146 -0.40 14.48 -18.67
CA ASN A 146 -1.81 14.23 -19.01
C ASN A 146 -2.78 14.96 -18.08
N LYS A 147 -2.29 15.56 -16.98
CA LYS A 147 -3.13 16.18 -15.95
C LYS A 147 -4.05 17.25 -16.54
N ARG A 148 -3.51 18.17 -17.33
CA ARG A 148 -4.30 19.26 -17.94
C ARG A 148 -5.43 18.73 -18.83
N LYS A 149 -5.11 17.81 -19.74
CA LYS A 149 -6.07 17.19 -20.66
C LYS A 149 -7.18 16.42 -19.93
N PHE A 150 -6.88 15.83 -18.77
CA PHE A 150 -7.88 15.18 -17.94
C PHE A 150 -8.87 16.21 -17.38
N PHE A 151 -8.38 17.28 -16.76
CA PHE A 151 -9.26 18.31 -16.22
C PHE A 151 -10.10 18.99 -17.30
N GLU A 152 -9.51 19.34 -18.45
CA GLU A 152 -10.24 19.91 -19.61
C GLU A 152 -11.38 19.01 -20.11
N LYS A 153 -11.27 17.68 -19.96
CA LYS A 153 -12.28 16.73 -20.46
C LYS A 153 -13.42 16.47 -19.46
N PHE A 154 -13.13 16.54 -18.16
CA PHE A 154 -14.07 16.13 -17.10
C PHE A 154 -14.66 17.31 -16.33
N TYR A 155 -14.02 18.47 -16.40
CA TYR A 155 -14.46 19.70 -15.76
C TYR A 155 -14.40 20.80 -16.82
N ASP A 156 -15.50 20.98 -17.56
CA ASP A 156 -15.67 22.17 -18.40
C ASP A 156 -15.48 23.41 -17.51
N TYR A 157 -14.46 24.20 -17.84
CA TYR A 157 -14.24 25.55 -17.32
C TYR A 157 -14.41 26.54 -18.47
#